data_AF-A0A6G3Z7L6-F1
#
_entry.id   AF-A0A6G3Z7L6-F1
#
_cell.length_a   1.000
_cell.length_b   1.000
_cell.length_c   1.000
_cell.angle_alpha   90.00
_cell.angle_beta   90.00
_cell.angle_gamma   90.00
#
_symmetry.space_group_name_H-M   'P 1'
#
loop_
_entity.id
_entity.type
_entity.pdbx_description
1 polymer ?
#
loop_
_entity_poly.entity_id
_entity_poly.type
_entity_poly.pdbx_seq_one_letter_code
_entity_poly.pdbx_strand_id
1 'polypeptide(L)' 'MAFKDYFSLQATDYATYRPRYPAALFTWLAQQCEHHDLAWDCATGNGQAAIALASHFQQVIATDGSADQLHQAPNHPKVN' A
#
# COMPACT_ATOMS: atom_id res chain seq x y z
N MET A 1 -15.56 -16.47 -11.18
CA MET A 1 -14.13 -16.85 -11.15
C MET A 1 -13.60 -16.55 -9.76
N ALA A 2 -12.92 -17.50 -9.12
CA ALA A 2 -12.29 -17.28 -7.81
C ALA A 2 -10.97 -16.50 -8.00
N PHE A 3 -10.68 -15.56 -7.08
CA PHE A 3 -9.39 -14.87 -7.05
C PHE A 3 -8.27 -15.90 -6.88
N LYS A 4 -7.29 -15.88 -7.78
CA LYS A 4 -6.12 -16.77 -7.68
C LYS A 4 -5.08 -16.09 -6.79
N ASP A 5 -5.04 -16.55 -5.55
CA ASP A 5 -4.07 -16.10 -4.56
C ASP A 5 -2.72 -16.80 -4.77
N TYR A 6 -1.90 -16.26 -5.67
CA TYR A 6 -0.55 -16.78 -5.96
C TYR A 6 0.46 -16.44 -4.87
N PHE A 7 0.14 -15.52 -3.94
CA PHE A 7 1.11 -14.88 -3.06
C PHE A 7 0.84 -15.08 -1.56
N SER A 8 -0.30 -15.65 -1.15
CA SER A 8 -0.60 -15.93 0.26
C SER A 8 0.39 -16.88 0.93
N LEU A 9 0.77 -17.97 0.27
CA LEU A 9 1.69 -18.97 0.82
C LEU A 9 3.12 -18.45 1.04
N GLN A 10 3.50 -17.32 0.43
CA GLN A 10 4.83 -16.71 0.53
C GLN A 10 4.78 -15.27 1.03
N ALA A 11 3.63 -14.80 1.53
CA ALA A 11 3.41 -13.41 1.91
C ALA A 11 4.47 -12.88 2.89
N THR A 12 4.86 -13.70 3.87
CA THR A 12 5.84 -13.36 4.91
C THR A 12 7.27 -13.25 4.36
N ASP A 13 7.68 -14.17 3.48
CA ASP A 13 9.00 -14.11 2.85
C ASP A 13 9.06 -13.00 1.80
N TYR A 14 7.99 -12.83 1.02
CA TYR A 14 7.88 -11.79 0.01
C TYR A 14 7.92 -10.38 0.60
N ALA A 15 7.32 -10.16 1.78
CA ALA A 15 7.41 -8.90 2.52
C ALA A 15 8.86 -8.56 2.96
N THR A 16 9.68 -9.59 3.23
CA THR A 16 11.06 -9.44 3.71
C THR A 16 12.04 -9.09 2.60
N TYR A 17 11.83 -9.62 1.39
CA TYR A 17 12.72 -9.38 0.22
C TYR A 17 12.22 -8.29 -0.74
N ARG A 18 11.05 -7.69 -0.50
CA ARG A 18 10.53 -6.63 -1.36
C ARG A 18 11.42 -5.37 -1.25
N PRO A 19 11.99 -4.89 -2.36
CA PRO A 19 12.66 -3.60 -2.37
C PRO A 19 11.68 -2.52 -1.91
N ARG A 20 12.10 -1.70 -0.95
CA ARG A 20 11.30 -0.54 -0.55
C ARG A 20 11.42 0.54 -1.62
N TYR A 21 10.30 1.12 -2.01
CA TYR A 21 10.32 2.31 -2.84
C TYR A 21 11.02 3.46 -2.11
N PRO A 22 11.83 4.26 -2.81
CA PRO A 22 12.46 5.43 -2.21
C PRO A 22 11.39 6.50 -1.90
N ALA A 23 11.57 7.23 -0.81
CA ALA A 23 10.65 8.31 -0.40
C ALA A 23 10.45 9.37 -1.51
N ALA A 24 11.49 9.62 -2.31
CA ALA A 24 11.45 10.55 -3.44
C ALA A 24 10.38 10.20 -4.48
N LEU A 25 10.04 8.91 -4.65
CA LEU A 25 8.96 8.51 -5.55
C LEU A 25 7.62 9.10 -5.10
N PHE A 26 7.29 8.96 -3.81
CA PHE A 26 6.02 9.43 -3.27
C PHE A 26 5.95 10.95 -3.19
N THR A 27 7.09 11.61 -2.93
CA THR A 27 7.18 13.07 -3.04
C THR A 27 6.89 13.53 -4.46
N TRP A 28 7.49 12.89 -5.46
CA TRP A 28 7.26 13.22 -6.86
C TRP A 28 5.80 12.99 -7.27
N LEU A 29 5.21 11.86 -6.88
CA LEU A 29 3.79 11.55 -7.14
C LEU A 29 2.87 12.62 -6.57
N ALA A 30 3.08 13.01 -5.31
CA ALA A 30 2.29 14.06 -4.67
C ALA A 30 2.41 15.40 -5.41
N GLN A 31 3.59 15.75 -5.93
CA GLN A 31 3.78 16.97 -6.71
C GLN A 31 3.01 16.99 -8.04
N GLN A 32 2.60 15.82 -8.56
CA GLN A 32 1.78 15.75 -9.77
C GLN A 32 0.29 15.94 -9.51
N CYS A 33 -0.12 15.99 -8.23
CA CYS A 33 -1.51 16.15 -7.82
C CYS A 33 -1.78 17.58 -7.37
N GLU A 34 -2.86 18.18 -7.87
CA GLU A 34 -3.34 19.50 -7.41
C GLU A 34 -3.93 19.43 -5.99
N HIS A 35 -4.51 18.28 -5.64
CA HIS A 35 -5.14 18.01 -4.35
C HIS A 35 -4.54 16.78 -3.68
N HIS A 36 -4.53 16.79 -2.34
CA HIS A 36 -3.94 15.73 -1.51
C HIS A 36 -4.93 15.14 -0.51
N ASP A 37 -6.23 15.21 -0.81
CA ASP A 37 -7.27 14.74 0.12
C ASP A 37 -7.27 13.21 0.22
N LEU A 38 -7.19 12.52 -0.92
CA LEU A 38 -7.32 11.06 -0.98
C LEU A 38 -6.36 10.45 -2.00
N ALA A 39 -5.63 9.40 -1.60
CA ALA A 39 -4.94 8.49 -2.51
C ALA A 39 -5.55 7.09 -2.44
N TRP A 40 -5.49 6.35 -3.55
CA TRP A 40 -5.85 4.94 -3.60
C TRP A 40 -4.61 4.11 -3.91
N ASP A 41 -4.23 3.23 -2.98
CA ASP A 41 -3.19 2.21 -3.20
C ASP A 41 -3.85 0.89 -3.63
N CYS A 42 -3.76 0.60 -4.92
CA CYS A 42 -4.33 -0.58 -5.57
C CYS A 42 -3.37 -1.77 -5.47
N ALA A 43 -3.88 -2.93 -5.04
CA ALA A 43 -3.08 -4.13 -4.75
C ALA A 43 -1.94 -3.82 -3.77
N THR A 44 -2.33 -3.22 -2.63
CA THR A 44 -1.41 -2.67 -1.63
C THR A 44 -0.52 -3.72 -0.97
N GLY A 45 -0.88 -5.00 -1.06
CA GLY A 45 -0.24 -6.08 -0.30
C GLY A 45 -0.31 -5.78 1.19
N ASN A 46 0.86 -5.73 1.83
CA ASN A 46 0.99 -5.41 3.26
C ASN A 46 1.05 -3.91 3.57
N GLY A 47 0.68 -3.02 2.64
CA GLY A 47 0.52 -1.59 2.94
C GLY A 47 1.78 -0.73 2.85
N GLN A 48 2.92 -1.26 2.40
CA GLN A 48 4.18 -0.48 2.39
C GLN A 48 4.09 0.83 1.60
N ALA A 49 3.43 0.83 0.43
CA ALA A 49 3.25 2.03 -0.38
C ALA A 49 2.18 2.95 0.23
N ALA A 50 1.06 2.39 0.72
CA ALA A 50 0.02 3.14 1.42
C ALA A 50 0.55 3.98 2.60
N ILE A 51 1.47 3.42 3.41
CA ILE A 51 2.11 4.16 4.50
C ILE A 51 2.94 5.34 3.99
N ALA A 52 3.69 5.14 2.91
CA ALA A 52 4.48 6.22 2.32
C ALA A 52 3.59 7.31 1.71
N LEU A 53 2.48 6.94 1.07
CA LEU A 53 1.47 7.87 0.56
C LEU A 53 0.80 8.67 1.69
N ALA A 54 0.58 8.09 2.86
CA ALA A 54 -0.03 8.75 4.00
C ALA A 54 0.81 9.91 4.60
N SER A 55 2.08 10.02 4.19
CA SER A 55 2.93 11.19 4.50
C SER A 55 2.58 12.41 3.64
N HIS A 56 1.91 12.21 2.50
CA HIS A 56 1.58 13.25 1.53
C HIS A 56 0.08 13.49 1.39
N PHE A 57 -0.77 12.50 1.63
CA PHE A 57 -2.23 12.59 1.50
C PHE A 57 -2.93 12.60 2.86
N GLN A 58 -4.10 13.23 2.96
CA GLN A 58 -4.90 13.27 4.19
C GLN A 58 -5.47 11.90 4.52
N GLN A 59 -5.90 11.16 3.50
CA GLN A 59 -6.40 9.79 3.60
C GLN A 59 -5.83 8.93 2.48
N VAL A 60 -5.60 7.66 2.77
CA VAL A 60 -5.26 6.61 1.81
C VAL A 60 -6.26 5.48 1.96
N ILE A 61 -6.85 5.04 0.84
CA ILE A 61 -7.58 3.78 0.79
C ILE A 61 -6.63 2.74 0.21
N ALA A 62 -6.42 1.64 0.92
CA ALA A 62 -5.46 0.61 0.55
C ALA A 62 -6.21 -0.72 0.35
N THR A 63 -6.32 -1.16 -0.90
CA THR A 63 -7.11 -2.35 -1.24
C THR A 63 -6.23 -3.48 -1.74
N ASP A 64 -6.51 -4.71 -1.31
CA ASP A 64 -5.90 -5.91 -1.85
C ASP A 64 -6.94 -7.03 -2.01
N GLY A 65 -6.71 -7.95 -2.94
CA GLY A 65 -7.56 -9.13 -3.13
C GLY A 65 -7.28 -10.25 -2.11
N SER A 66 -6.12 -10.21 -1.44
CA SER A 66 -5.74 -11.16 -0.40
C SER A 66 -6.06 -10.59 0.98
N ALA A 67 -7.01 -11.22 1.68
CA ALA A 67 -7.35 -10.84 3.06
C ALA A 67 -6.17 -11.03 4.02
N ASP A 68 -5.31 -12.02 3.78
CA ASP A 68 -4.12 -12.27 4.60
C ASP A 68 -3.10 -11.14 4.50
N GLN A 69 -2.94 -10.53 3.31
CA GLN A 69 -2.09 -9.35 3.11
C GLN A 69 -2.61 -8.15 3.91
N LEU A 70 -3.94 -7.92 3.87
CA LEU A 70 -4.58 -6.84 4.63
C LEU A 70 -4.46 -7.03 6.14
N HIS A 71 -4.59 -8.27 6.64
CA HIS A 71 -4.40 -8.56 8.06
C HIS A 71 -2.97 -8.32 8.55
N GLN A 72 -1.97 -8.45 7.68
CA GLN A 72 -0.56 -8.19 8.00
C GLN A 72 -0.16 -6.72 7.81
N ALA A 73 -1.04 -5.90 7.24
CA ALA A 73 -0.75 -4.48 7.03
C ALA A 73 -0.68 -3.72 8.37
N PRO A 74 0.29 -2.82 8.55
CA PRO A 74 0.39 -2.03 9.77
C PRO A 74 -0.76 -1.04 9.87
N ASN A 75 -1.39 -0.96 11.04
CA ASN A 75 -2.40 0.05 11.33
C ASN A 75 -1.80 1.46 11.24
N HIS A 76 -2.46 2.35 10.50
CA HIS A 76 -2.07 3.75 10.40
C HIS A 76 -3.32 4.64 10.36
N PRO A 77 -3.39 5.74 11.13
CA PRO A 77 -4.62 6.53 11.30
C PRO A 77 -5.14 7.20 10.02
N LYS A 78 -4.31 7.27 8.98
CA LYS A 78 -4.66 7.82 7.66
C LYS A 78 -4.82 6.75 6.57
N VAL A 79 -4.64 5.47 6.88
CA VAL A 79 -4.74 4.37 5.92
C VAL A 79 -5.93 3.50 6.30
N ASN A 80 -6.88 3.38 5.37
CA ASN A 80 -8.10 2.58 5.51
C ASN A 80 -8.09 1.40 4.54
#